data_AF-A0A2T7A8N3-F1
#
_entry.id   AF-A0A2T7A8N3-F1
#
_cell.length_a   1.000
_cell.length_b   1.000
_cell.length_c   1.000
_cell.angle_alpha   90.00
_cell.angle_beta   90.00
_cell.angle_gamma   90.00
#
_symmetry.space_group_name_H-M   'P 1'
#
loop_
_entity.id
_entity.type
_entity.pdbx_description
1 polymer ?
#
loop_
_entity_poly.entity_id
_entity_poly.type
_entity_poly.pdbx_seq_one_letter_code
_entity_poly.pdbx_strand_id
1 'polypeptide(L)'
;MFRMLCSSRFQSSYRLALRPLGRHISTITTSNQNISMMAHKRENGGVQSETPKDKQGSNKSMPKIEDKLETRPWPESYKELQRLDDWWLKHSQEQEQELQRKSAEIQRKSTEIQNLKSTLMREKAERGRVERLIRIHGAIEKIITHAKLENLAEWVANHEVATIQLTSNPQFTKVLHEEVQARRLVLEDVATCVHEIYFRLLSPWRCRDKTVVISETDFTAEEYAALITFMKVQSKWQYPLSWREDVSGEACEEDTEGRQQVSCVPRPVTAISPHYSLIDQSHGD
;
A
#
# COMPACT_ATOMS: atom_id res chain seq x y z
N MET A 1 -20.25 33.92 -32.52
CA MET A 1 -21.00 33.64 -31.27
C MET A 1 -20.04 32.93 -30.32
N PHE A 2 -19.22 33.69 -29.59
CA PHE A 2 -18.13 33.17 -28.74
C PHE A 2 -18.68 32.85 -27.34
N ARG A 3 -18.61 31.58 -26.92
CA ARG A 3 -18.90 31.17 -25.54
C ARG A 3 -17.69 31.50 -24.66
N MET A 4 -17.88 32.44 -23.74
CA MET A 4 -17.04 32.60 -22.56
C MET A 4 -17.15 31.34 -21.70
N LEU A 5 -16.02 30.69 -21.42
CA LEU A 5 -15.92 29.69 -20.36
C LEU A 5 -15.15 30.30 -19.18
N CYS A 6 -15.78 30.20 -18.02
CA CYS A 6 -15.33 30.67 -16.72
C CYS A 6 -13.93 30.16 -16.37
N SER A 7 -12.99 31.07 -16.22
CA SER A 7 -11.70 30.79 -15.60
C SER A 7 -11.89 30.72 -14.08
N SER A 8 -12.07 29.51 -13.56
CA SER A 8 -12.01 29.20 -12.13
C SER A 8 -10.58 29.41 -11.63
N ARG A 9 -10.41 30.34 -10.70
CA ARG A 9 -9.15 30.59 -9.98
C ARG A 9 -8.84 29.41 -9.06
N PHE A 10 -8.09 28.44 -9.56
CA PHE A 10 -7.39 27.47 -8.71
C PHE A 10 -6.14 28.16 -8.13
N GLN A 11 -6.27 28.79 -6.97
CA GLN A 11 -5.12 29.27 -6.20
C GLN A 11 -4.41 28.05 -5.60
N SER A 12 -3.39 27.57 -6.32
CA SER A 12 -2.42 26.59 -5.86
C SER A 12 -1.57 27.17 -4.73
N SER A 13 -1.97 26.91 -3.47
CA SER A 13 -1.14 27.13 -2.29
C SER A 13 -0.40 25.85 -1.91
N TYR A 14 0.61 25.48 -2.71
CA TYR A 14 1.57 24.43 -2.36
C TYR A 14 2.89 25.07 -1.92
N ARG A 15 2.91 25.58 -0.69
CA ARG A 15 4.15 25.76 0.08
C ARG A 15 3.96 25.17 1.48
N LEU A 16 3.77 23.86 1.54
CA LEU A 16 3.98 23.12 2.79
C LEU A 16 5.42 22.62 2.79
N ALA A 17 6.25 23.30 3.58
CA ALA A 17 7.56 22.83 3.97
C ALA A 17 7.39 21.52 4.76
N LEU A 18 7.52 20.38 4.08
CA LEU A 18 7.58 19.07 4.70
C LEU A 18 8.85 18.99 5.55
N ARG A 19 8.71 19.20 6.87
CA ARG A 19 9.74 18.82 7.85
C ARG A 19 9.86 17.29 7.86
N PRO A 20 11.07 16.72 7.92
CA PRO A 20 11.26 15.27 7.99
C PRO A 20 10.87 14.75 9.37
N LEU A 21 9.66 14.19 9.51
CA LEU A 21 9.19 13.44 10.68
C LEU A 21 9.76 12.00 10.70
N GLY A 22 11.07 11.87 10.51
CA GLY A 22 11.72 10.58 10.27
C GLY A 22 12.23 9.82 11.50
N ARG A 23 11.93 10.23 12.75
CA ARG A 23 12.61 9.62 13.93
C ARG A 23 11.74 9.22 15.12
N HIS A 24 10.41 9.32 15.08
CA HIS A 24 9.58 9.00 16.26
C HIS A 24 8.59 7.83 16.14
N ILE A 25 8.55 7.12 15.01
CA ILE A 25 7.56 6.03 14.81
C ILE A 25 8.04 4.69 15.41
N SER A 26 9.33 4.51 15.67
CA SER A 26 9.88 3.24 16.17
C SER A 26 9.59 2.94 17.65
N THR A 27 9.07 3.89 18.43
CA THR A 27 8.80 3.70 19.87
C THR A 27 7.35 3.38 20.23
N ILE A 28 6.40 3.54 19.31
CA ILE A 28 4.96 3.34 19.60
C ILE A 28 4.52 1.89 19.31
N THR A 29 5.16 1.20 18.37
CA THR A 29 4.80 -0.19 18.01
C THR A 29 5.21 -1.22 19.06
N THR A 30 6.27 -1.00 19.83
CA THR A 30 6.72 -1.93 20.89
C THR A 30 5.85 -1.90 22.15
N SER A 31 5.13 -0.82 22.43
CA SER A 31 4.27 -0.73 23.62
C SER A 31 2.96 -1.52 23.47
N ASN A 32 2.35 -1.51 22.28
CA ASN A 32 1.06 -2.17 22.04
C ASN A 32 1.17 -3.70 21.88
N GLN A 33 2.33 -4.24 21.49
CA GLN A 33 2.56 -5.70 21.46
C GLN A 33 2.58 -6.32 22.87
N ASN A 34 3.02 -5.58 23.90
CA ASN A 34 3.08 -6.08 25.27
C ASN A 34 1.71 -6.23 25.94
N ILE A 35 0.72 -5.39 25.58
CA ILE A 35 -0.64 -5.50 26.13
C ILE A 35 -1.40 -6.66 25.48
N SER A 36 -1.21 -6.89 24.17
CA SER A 36 -1.85 -8.01 23.45
C SER A 36 -1.32 -9.39 23.90
N MET A 37 -0.02 -9.49 24.20
CA MET A 37 0.56 -10.74 24.73
C MET A 37 0.08 -11.13 26.14
N MET A 38 -0.36 -10.17 26.95
CA MET A 38 -0.90 -10.45 28.29
C MET A 38 -2.36 -10.92 28.25
N ALA A 39 -3.12 -10.58 27.21
CA ALA A 39 -4.51 -11.00 27.04
C ALA A 39 -4.63 -12.43 26.48
N HIS A 40 -3.79 -12.82 25.51
CA HIS A 40 -3.89 -14.16 24.88
C HIS A 40 -3.28 -15.31 25.69
N LYS A 41 -2.54 -15.05 26.77
CA LYS A 41 -1.95 -16.10 27.62
C LYS A 41 -2.95 -16.77 28.58
N ARG A 42 -4.22 -16.37 28.60
CA ARG A 42 -5.23 -16.94 29.51
C ARG A 42 -6.14 -18.00 28.90
N GLU A 43 -6.22 -18.14 27.57
CA GLU A 43 -7.32 -18.93 26.98
C GLU A 43 -6.93 -20.18 26.17
N ASN A 44 -5.68 -20.37 25.72
CA ASN A 44 -5.36 -21.55 24.88
C ASN A 44 -4.01 -22.21 25.20
N GLY A 45 -3.93 -22.77 26.40
CA GLY A 45 -2.81 -23.62 26.83
C GLY A 45 -3.29 -24.96 27.39
N GLY A 46 -4.02 -25.73 26.58
CA GLY A 46 -4.17 -27.17 26.79
C GLY A 46 -2.83 -27.86 26.53
N VAL A 47 -1.90 -27.74 27.46
CA VAL A 47 -0.64 -28.48 27.50
C VAL A 47 -0.71 -29.39 28.72
N GLN A 48 -0.55 -30.68 28.48
CA GLN A 48 -0.38 -31.69 29.51
C GLN A 48 0.66 -31.21 30.52
N SER A 49 0.21 -31.10 31.76
CA SER A 49 1.03 -30.88 32.94
C SER A 49 1.96 -32.07 33.14
N GLU A 50 3.16 -32.00 32.57
CA GLU A 50 4.30 -32.70 33.16
C GLU A 50 4.53 -32.08 34.55
N THR A 51 4.09 -32.84 35.56
CA THR A 51 4.33 -32.60 36.97
C THR A 51 5.82 -32.39 37.23
N PRO A 52 6.25 -31.19 37.65
CA PRO A 52 7.58 -31.01 38.21
C PRO A 52 7.60 -31.72 39.56
N LYS A 53 8.37 -32.81 39.63
CA LYS A 53 8.75 -33.46 40.88
C LYS A 53 9.38 -32.43 41.82
N ASP A 54 8.78 -32.35 43.00
CA ASP A 54 9.43 -32.14 44.29
C ASP A 54 10.35 -30.92 44.42
N LYS A 55 9.74 -29.78 44.70
CA LYS A 55 10.33 -28.80 45.63
C LYS A 55 9.33 -28.47 46.73
N GLN A 56 9.35 -29.34 47.72
CA GLN A 56 8.94 -29.11 49.09
C GLN A 56 9.55 -27.78 49.59
N GLY A 57 8.72 -26.77 49.86
CA GLY A 57 9.22 -25.50 50.37
C GLY A 57 8.18 -24.39 50.43
N SER A 58 7.70 -24.15 51.65
CA SER A 58 6.98 -22.95 52.09
C SER A 58 5.48 -22.92 51.79
N ASN A 59 4.74 -23.59 52.69
CA ASN A 59 3.36 -23.28 53.00
C ASN A 59 3.31 -21.84 53.55
N LYS A 60 3.32 -20.86 52.66
CA LYS A 60 2.96 -19.48 53.01
C LYS A 60 1.48 -19.51 53.35
N SER A 61 1.23 -19.67 54.63
CA SER A 61 -0.04 -19.43 55.30
C SER A 61 -0.79 -18.30 54.61
N MET A 62 -1.95 -18.60 54.02
CA MET A 62 -2.97 -17.56 53.89
C MET A 62 -3.17 -16.99 55.29
N PRO A 63 -3.07 -15.66 55.49
CA PRO A 63 -3.49 -15.09 56.76
C PRO A 63 -4.94 -15.52 56.97
N LYS A 64 -5.19 -16.24 58.07
CA LYS A 64 -6.53 -16.51 58.58
C LYS A 64 -7.20 -15.15 58.80
N ILE A 65 -8.03 -14.73 57.86
CA ILE A 65 -8.84 -13.50 57.94
C ILE A 65 -10.03 -13.71 58.91
N GLU A 66 -10.24 -14.93 59.40
CA GLU A 66 -11.41 -15.34 60.18
C GLU A 66 -11.46 -14.73 61.61
N ASP A 67 -10.33 -14.35 62.22
CA ASP A 67 -10.32 -13.94 63.65
C ASP A 67 -10.43 -12.42 63.90
N LYS A 68 -10.75 -11.58 62.90
CA LYS A 68 -10.84 -10.11 63.08
C LYS A 68 -12.17 -9.47 62.67
N LEU A 69 -13.21 -10.25 62.40
CA LEU A 69 -14.52 -9.73 62.04
C LEU A 69 -15.44 -9.44 63.24
N GLU A 70 -15.05 -9.77 64.46
CA GLU A 70 -16.03 -9.94 65.56
C GLU A 70 -16.32 -8.71 66.43
N THR A 71 -15.75 -7.54 66.20
CA THR A 71 -16.13 -6.33 66.96
C THR A 71 -16.10 -5.08 66.10
N ARG A 72 -16.83 -5.08 64.98
CA ARG A 72 -17.24 -3.81 64.37
C ARG A 72 -18.52 -3.36 65.07
N PRO A 73 -18.54 -2.20 65.76
CA PRO A 73 -19.76 -1.67 66.37
C PRO A 73 -20.84 -1.58 65.30
N TRP A 74 -21.98 -2.23 65.56
CA TRP A 74 -23.16 -2.04 64.73
C TRP A 74 -23.54 -0.56 64.79
N PRO A 75 -23.88 0.08 63.66
CA PRO A 75 -24.29 1.48 63.68
C PRO A 75 -25.48 1.63 64.64
N GLU A 76 -25.27 2.36 65.74
CA GLU A 76 -26.24 2.41 66.85
C GLU A 76 -27.50 3.21 66.47
N SER A 77 -27.50 3.88 65.31
CA SER A 77 -28.67 4.59 64.79
C SER A 77 -28.90 4.34 63.30
N TYR A 78 -30.16 4.17 62.92
CA TYR A 78 -30.63 4.06 61.52
C TYR A 78 -30.13 5.21 60.62
N LYS A 79 -29.84 6.38 61.18
CA LYS A 79 -29.31 7.54 60.46
C LYS A 79 -27.88 7.34 59.94
N GLU A 80 -27.07 6.55 60.63
CA GLU A 80 -25.70 6.26 60.20
C GLU A 80 -25.67 5.25 59.05
N LEU A 81 -26.54 4.24 59.10
CA LEU A 81 -26.76 3.30 57.99
C LEU A 81 -27.18 4.04 56.73
N GLN A 82 -28.16 4.94 56.83
CA GLN A 82 -28.63 5.72 55.69
C GLN A 82 -27.51 6.59 55.06
N ARG A 83 -26.65 7.21 55.89
CA ARG A 83 -25.50 7.99 55.39
C ARG A 83 -24.49 7.12 54.66
N LEU A 84 -24.25 5.90 55.13
CA LEU A 84 -23.33 4.96 54.49
C LEU A 84 -23.88 4.49 53.15
N ASP A 85 -25.18 4.18 53.09
CA ASP A 85 -25.86 3.80 51.86
C ASP A 85 -25.84 4.93 50.82
N ASP A 86 -26.17 6.16 51.24
CA ASP A 86 -26.10 7.35 50.38
C ASP A 86 -24.68 7.60 49.86
N TRP A 87 -23.67 7.46 50.74
CA TRP A 87 -22.27 7.61 50.37
C TRP A 87 -21.82 6.52 49.38
N TRP A 88 -22.19 5.26 49.62
CA TRP A 88 -21.86 4.14 48.76
C TRP A 88 -22.50 4.27 47.39
N LEU A 89 -23.79 4.63 47.34
CA LEU A 89 -24.52 4.87 46.11
C LEU A 89 -23.87 5.99 45.29
N LYS A 90 -23.53 7.11 45.95
CA LYS A 90 -22.83 8.23 45.31
C LYS A 90 -21.47 7.81 44.76
N HIS A 91 -20.67 7.10 45.53
CA HIS A 91 -19.35 6.64 45.11
C HIS A 91 -19.44 5.65 43.93
N SER A 92 -20.38 4.72 43.98
CA SER A 92 -20.63 3.77 42.89
C SER A 92 -21.05 4.49 41.60
N GLN A 93 -21.92 5.50 41.72
CA GLN A 93 -22.34 6.31 40.57
C GLN A 93 -21.18 7.13 39.99
N GLU A 94 -20.31 7.71 40.82
CA GLU A 94 -19.11 8.44 40.38
C GLU A 94 -18.14 7.50 39.64
N GLN A 95 -17.93 6.28 40.13
CA GLN A 95 -17.09 5.29 39.45
C GLN A 95 -17.67 4.87 38.10
N GLU A 96 -18.99 4.63 38.02
CA GLU A 96 -19.65 4.28 36.77
C GLU A 96 -19.54 5.41 35.74
N GLN A 97 -19.75 6.67 36.15
CA GLN A 97 -19.56 7.83 35.28
C GLN A 97 -18.12 7.93 34.78
N GLU A 98 -17.13 7.70 35.65
CA GLU A 98 -15.72 7.74 35.26
C GLU A 98 -15.36 6.63 34.27
N LEU A 99 -15.89 5.42 34.46
CA LEU A 99 -15.73 4.31 33.52
C LEU A 99 -16.36 4.64 32.16
N GLN A 100 -17.56 5.23 32.15
CA GLN A 100 -18.22 5.68 30.92
C GLN A 100 -17.41 6.74 30.19
N ARG A 101 -16.86 7.73 30.90
CA ARG A 101 -15.98 8.76 30.31
C ARG A 101 -14.74 8.15 29.68
N LYS A 102 -14.06 7.24 30.39
CA LYS A 102 -12.87 6.55 29.88
C LYS A 102 -13.19 5.67 28.66
N SER A 103 -14.30 4.95 28.71
CA SER A 103 -14.77 4.13 27.58
C SER A 103 -15.05 4.99 26.35
N ALA A 104 -15.75 6.11 26.51
CA ALA A 104 -16.01 7.06 25.44
C ALA A 104 -14.72 7.67 24.88
N GLU A 105 -13.75 8.01 25.72
CA GLU A 105 -12.44 8.51 25.29
C GLU A 105 -11.66 7.46 24.49
N ILE A 106 -11.65 6.20 24.94
CA ILE A 106 -11.02 5.09 24.22
C ILE A 106 -11.66 4.90 22.85
N GLN A 107 -12.99 4.90 22.79
CA GLN A 107 -13.72 4.80 21.51
C GLN A 107 -13.37 5.97 20.58
N ARG A 108 -13.33 7.20 21.11
CA ARG A 108 -12.95 8.39 20.35
C ARG A 108 -11.54 8.24 19.75
N LYS A 109 -10.56 7.85 20.57
CA LYS A 109 -9.17 7.65 20.14
C LYS A 109 -9.04 6.49 19.15
N SER A 110 -9.79 5.41 19.35
CA SER A 110 -9.81 4.26 18.42
C SER A 110 -10.27 4.69 17.02
N THR A 111 -11.36 5.44 16.94
CA THR A 111 -11.87 6.00 15.67
C THR A 111 -10.86 6.95 15.03
N GLU A 112 -10.22 7.82 15.83
CA GLU A 112 -9.19 8.73 15.35
C GLU A 112 -7.98 7.98 14.75
N ILE A 113 -7.48 6.94 15.44
CA ILE A 113 -6.40 6.09 14.94
C ILE A 113 -6.79 5.42 13.62
N GLN A 114 -8.03 4.91 13.52
CA GLN A 114 -8.51 4.27 12.30
C GLN A 114 -8.58 5.27 11.12
N ASN A 115 -9.03 6.50 11.37
CA ASN A 115 -9.07 7.56 10.36
C ASN A 115 -7.68 8.02 9.92
N LEU A 116 -6.74 8.14 10.87
CA LEU A 116 -5.35 8.46 10.55
C LEU A 116 -4.69 7.33 9.74
N LYS A 117 -4.96 6.07 10.09
CA LYS A 117 -4.46 4.91 9.35
C LYS A 117 -4.97 4.89 7.90
N SER A 118 -6.27 5.13 7.68
CA SER A 118 -6.83 5.16 6.32
C SER A 118 -6.28 6.33 5.50
N THR A 119 -6.09 7.49 6.12
CA THR A 119 -5.46 8.67 5.50
C THR A 119 -4.02 8.38 5.11
N LEU A 120 -3.23 7.77 6.00
CA LEU A 120 -1.84 7.40 5.73
C LEU A 120 -1.72 6.42 4.55
N MET A 121 -2.60 5.41 4.47
CA MET A 121 -2.60 4.45 3.37
C MET A 121 -2.91 5.13 2.02
N ARG A 122 -3.88 6.06 2.00
CA ARG A 122 -4.21 6.85 0.81
C ARG A 122 -3.03 7.71 0.35
N GLU A 123 -2.41 8.45 1.28
CA GLU A 123 -1.22 9.27 0.99
C GLU A 123 -0.04 8.44 0.50
N LYS A 124 0.17 7.24 1.06
CA LYS A 124 1.21 6.31 0.60
C LYS A 124 0.93 5.83 -0.84
N ALA A 125 -0.32 5.48 -1.14
CA ALA A 125 -0.72 5.07 -2.49
C ALA A 125 -0.55 6.21 -3.51
N GLU A 126 -0.99 7.42 -3.16
CA GLU A 126 -0.87 8.60 -4.04
C GLU A 126 0.59 8.99 -4.28
N ARG A 127 1.44 8.92 -3.25
CA ARG A 127 2.88 9.11 -3.42
C ARG A 127 3.47 8.07 -4.38
N GLY A 128 3.10 6.80 -4.23
CA GLY A 128 3.51 5.73 -5.14
C GLY A 128 3.10 6.01 -6.59
N ARG A 129 1.86 6.50 -6.80
CA ARG A 129 1.34 6.92 -8.10
C ARG A 129 2.16 8.07 -8.70
N VAL A 130 2.38 9.14 -7.95
CA VAL A 130 3.18 10.30 -8.40
C VAL A 130 4.62 9.89 -8.74
N GLU A 131 5.24 9.03 -7.92
CA GLU A 131 6.58 8.51 -8.22
C GLU A 131 6.62 7.72 -9.53
N ARG A 132 5.58 6.94 -9.86
CA ARG A 132 5.49 6.25 -11.17
C ARG A 132 5.37 7.24 -12.32
N LEU A 133 4.50 8.25 -12.20
CA LEU A 133 4.35 9.29 -13.23
C LEU A 133 5.67 10.02 -13.53
N ILE A 134 6.43 10.38 -12.49
CA ILE A 134 7.75 11.00 -12.63
C ILE A 134 8.72 10.08 -13.40
N ARG A 135 8.67 8.77 -13.15
CA ARG A 135 9.54 7.81 -13.86
C ARG A 135 9.15 7.69 -15.33
N ILE A 136 7.85 7.65 -15.63
CA ILE A 136 7.35 7.60 -17.01
C ILE A 136 7.72 8.88 -17.75
N HIS A 137 7.56 10.06 -17.14
CA HIS A 137 8.02 11.33 -17.72
C HIS A 137 9.50 11.29 -18.08
N GLY A 138 10.36 10.93 -17.12
CA GLY A 138 11.80 10.83 -17.37
C GLY A 138 12.16 9.78 -18.42
N ALA A 139 11.34 8.73 -18.59
CA ALA A 139 11.53 7.77 -19.67
C ALA A 139 11.19 8.39 -21.04
N ILE A 140 10.10 9.13 -21.16
CA ILE A 140 9.74 9.85 -22.40
C ILE A 140 10.82 10.89 -22.77
N GLU A 141 11.32 11.66 -21.81
CA GLU A 141 12.43 12.60 -22.06
C GLU A 141 13.68 11.89 -22.60
N LYS A 142 14.04 10.74 -22.02
CA LYS A 142 15.15 9.92 -22.50
C LYS A 142 14.89 9.37 -23.91
N ILE A 143 13.67 8.91 -24.19
CA ILE A 143 13.27 8.43 -25.52
C ILE A 143 13.43 9.55 -26.55
N ILE A 144 12.93 10.75 -26.26
CA ILE A 144 13.06 11.91 -27.15
C ILE A 144 14.54 12.28 -27.34
N THR A 145 15.33 12.28 -26.27
CA THR A 145 16.77 12.57 -26.34
C THR A 145 17.51 11.55 -27.20
N HIS A 146 17.19 10.27 -27.08
CA HIS A 146 17.79 9.21 -27.89
C HIS A 146 17.31 9.29 -29.35
N ALA A 147 16.03 9.58 -29.61
CA ALA A 147 15.53 9.84 -30.96
C ALA A 147 16.31 10.96 -31.67
N LYS A 148 16.70 12.01 -30.95
CA LYS A 148 17.56 13.07 -31.49
C LYS A 148 18.98 12.58 -31.81
N LEU A 149 19.56 11.73 -30.96
CA LEU A 149 20.89 11.14 -31.20
C LEU A 149 20.90 10.21 -32.42
N GLU A 150 19.82 9.48 -32.66
CA GLU A 150 19.63 8.61 -33.82
C GLU A 150 19.20 9.37 -35.10
N ASN A 151 19.15 10.71 -35.05
CA ASN A 151 18.65 11.59 -36.12
C ASN A 151 17.21 11.28 -36.57
N LEU A 152 16.40 10.67 -35.69
CA LEU A 152 14.96 10.49 -35.89
C LEU A 152 14.17 11.76 -35.59
N ALA A 153 14.79 12.70 -34.86
CA ALA A 153 14.31 14.03 -34.58
C ALA A 153 15.46 15.03 -34.67
N GLU A 154 15.16 16.30 -34.95
CA GLU A 154 16.14 17.37 -35.04
C GLU A 154 16.71 17.72 -33.65
N TRP A 155 18.03 17.87 -33.56
CA TRP A 155 18.71 18.13 -32.29
C TRP A 155 18.24 19.42 -31.60
N VAL A 156 18.04 20.48 -32.39
CA VAL A 156 17.69 21.84 -31.94
C VAL A 156 16.20 21.95 -31.57
N ALA A 157 15.37 21.00 -31.99
CA ALA A 157 13.95 21.00 -31.68
C ALA A 157 13.72 20.95 -30.16
N ASN A 158 12.71 21.67 -29.67
CA ASN A 158 12.22 21.45 -28.31
C ASN A 158 11.57 20.05 -28.20
N HIS A 159 11.24 19.61 -26.98
CA HIS A 159 10.69 18.26 -26.79
C HIS A 159 9.36 18.04 -27.52
N GLU A 160 8.53 19.07 -27.67
CA GLU A 160 7.27 19.01 -28.40
C GLU A 160 7.48 18.71 -29.89
N VAL A 161 8.30 19.52 -30.56
CA VAL A 161 8.63 19.34 -31.98
C VAL A 161 9.34 18.00 -32.21
N ALA A 162 10.25 17.61 -31.30
CA ALA A 162 10.91 16.32 -31.40
C ALA A 162 9.95 15.14 -31.22
N THR A 163 8.91 15.29 -30.39
CA THR A 163 7.84 14.29 -30.24
C THR A 163 7.01 14.18 -31.52
N ILE A 164 6.65 15.31 -32.14
CA ILE A 164 5.93 15.32 -33.43
C ILE A 164 6.76 14.63 -34.54
N GLN A 165 8.06 14.93 -34.60
CA GLN A 165 8.96 14.28 -35.57
C GLN A 165 9.09 12.77 -35.32
N LEU A 166 9.28 12.36 -34.07
CA LEU A 166 9.35 10.95 -33.69
C LEU A 166 8.07 10.19 -34.03
N THR A 167 6.91 10.79 -33.79
CA THR A 167 5.59 10.18 -34.03
C THR A 167 5.24 10.10 -35.52
N SER A 168 5.82 11.00 -36.33
CA SER A 168 5.75 10.95 -37.79
C SER A 168 6.62 9.83 -38.40
N ASN A 169 7.44 9.16 -37.61
CA ASN A 169 8.28 8.06 -38.09
C ASN A 169 7.41 6.84 -38.51
N PRO A 170 7.65 6.22 -39.67
CA PRO A 170 6.87 5.06 -40.13
C PRO A 170 6.89 3.87 -39.15
N GLN A 171 8.00 3.65 -38.44
CA GLN A 171 8.09 2.59 -37.42
C GLN A 171 7.20 2.89 -36.21
N PHE A 172 7.14 4.16 -35.80
CA PHE A 172 6.26 4.59 -34.72
C PHE A 172 4.79 4.41 -35.12
N THR A 173 4.42 4.92 -36.30
CA THR A 173 3.06 4.80 -36.83
C THR A 173 2.63 3.33 -36.94
N LYS A 174 3.51 2.45 -37.43
CA LYS A 174 3.24 1.01 -37.50
C LYS A 174 2.93 0.40 -36.12
N VAL A 175 3.78 0.65 -35.12
CA VAL A 175 3.57 0.14 -33.76
C VAL A 175 2.30 0.72 -33.14
N LEU A 176 2.01 2.00 -33.37
CA LEU A 176 0.78 2.65 -32.90
C LEU A 176 -0.47 1.94 -33.45
N HIS A 177 -0.50 1.66 -34.76
CA HIS A 177 -1.59 0.91 -35.39
C HIS A 177 -1.75 -0.50 -34.82
N GLU A 178 -0.65 -1.22 -34.61
CA GLU A 178 -0.65 -2.54 -33.99
C GLU A 178 -1.25 -2.50 -32.57
N GLU A 179 -0.87 -1.51 -31.75
CA GLU A 179 -1.41 -1.34 -30.39
C GLU A 179 -2.89 -0.95 -30.39
N VAL A 180 -3.28 0.01 -31.23
CA VAL A 180 -4.67 0.47 -31.35
C VAL A 180 -5.56 -0.70 -31.79
N GLN A 181 -5.12 -1.48 -32.77
CA GLN A 181 -5.85 -2.66 -33.25
C GLN A 181 -5.94 -3.75 -32.18
N ALA A 182 -4.83 -4.07 -31.50
CA ALA A 182 -4.80 -5.10 -30.46
C ALA A 182 -5.74 -4.78 -29.30
N ARG A 183 -5.85 -3.50 -28.92
CA ARG A 183 -6.69 -3.01 -27.82
C ARG A 183 -8.09 -2.58 -28.24
N ARG A 184 -8.39 -2.63 -29.56
CA ARG A 184 -9.67 -2.20 -30.16
C ARG A 184 -10.03 -0.75 -29.84
N LEU A 185 -9.03 0.13 -29.90
CA LEU A 185 -9.17 1.56 -29.65
C LEU A 185 -9.40 2.34 -30.95
N VAL A 186 -9.72 3.62 -30.82
CA VAL A 186 -9.84 4.56 -31.93
C VAL A 186 -8.47 5.23 -32.15
N LEU A 187 -7.95 5.15 -33.38
CA LEU A 187 -6.60 5.64 -33.70
C LEU A 187 -6.44 7.13 -33.42
N GLU A 188 -7.44 7.93 -33.79
CA GLU A 188 -7.44 9.38 -33.66
C GLU A 188 -7.34 9.83 -32.21
N ASP A 189 -8.02 9.13 -31.30
CA ASP A 189 -7.99 9.41 -29.87
C ASP A 189 -6.62 9.08 -29.27
N VAL A 190 -6.05 7.92 -29.62
CA VAL A 190 -4.69 7.54 -29.17
C VAL A 190 -3.63 8.48 -29.75
N ALA A 191 -3.76 8.88 -31.02
CA ALA A 191 -2.83 9.83 -31.66
C ALA A 191 -2.88 11.21 -30.96
N THR A 192 -4.07 11.66 -30.55
CA THR A 192 -4.22 12.88 -29.75
C THR A 192 -3.52 12.72 -28.40
N CYS A 193 -3.74 11.61 -27.70
CA CYS A 193 -3.02 11.30 -26.45
C CYS A 193 -1.50 11.28 -26.64
N VAL A 194 -0.98 10.73 -27.75
CA VAL A 194 0.45 10.72 -28.07
C VAL A 194 1.06 12.13 -28.08
N HIS A 195 0.33 13.12 -28.60
CA HIS A 195 0.80 14.51 -28.62
C HIS A 195 0.68 15.20 -27.25
N GLU A 196 -0.34 14.86 -26.47
CA GLU A 196 -0.62 15.50 -25.18
C GLU A 196 0.14 14.86 -24.01
N ILE A 197 0.55 13.59 -24.12
CA ILE A 197 1.09 12.81 -22.99
C ILE A 197 2.34 13.45 -22.39
N TYR A 198 3.17 14.08 -23.23
CA TYR A 198 4.36 14.80 -22.77
C TYR A 198 3.99 15.92 -21.80
N PHE A 199 3.00 16.75 -22.17
CA PHE A 199 2.54 17.88 -21.34
C PHE A 199 1.82 17.41 -20.08
N ARG A 200 1.04 16.34 -20.19
CA ARG A 200 0.32 15.77 -19.05
C ARG A 200 1.25 15.18 -17.98
N LEU A 201 2.42 14.70 -18.41
CA LEU A 201 3.43 14.13 -17.53
C LEU A 201 4.40 15.16 -16.92
N LEU A 202 4.27 16.45 -17.23
CA LEU A 202 5.19 17.52 -16.78
C LEU A 202 5.27 17.58 -15.25
N SER A 203 6.27 16.90 -14.71
CA SER A 203 6.71 17.02 -13.32
C SER A 203 8.22 17.24 -13.33
N PRO A 204 8.73 18.33 -12.74
CA PRO A 204 10.12 18.77 -12.89
C PRO A 204 11.15 17.93 -12.09
N TRP A 205 10.94 16.62 -11.95
CA TRP A 205 11.79 15.75 -11.12
C TRP A 205 12.62 14.77 -11.93
N ARG A 206 13.90 14.63 -11.56
CA ARG A 206 14.84 13.72 -12.21
C ARG A 206 14.59 12.27 -11.77
N CYS A 207 14.27 11.42 -12.74
CA CYS A 207 14.19 9.97 -12.56
C CYS A 207 15.60 9.38 -12.40
N ARG A 208 15.82 8.53 -11.38
CA ARG A 208 17.00 7.66 -11.29
C ARG A 208 16.71 6.34 -12.00
N ASP A 209 17.73 5.77 -12.64
CA ASP A 209 17.66 4.55 -13.45
C ASP A 209 17.02 3.38 -12.70
N LYS A 210 15.73 3.17 -12.96
CA LYS A 210 14.91 2.04 -12.50
C LYS A 210 14.01 1.60 -13.64
N THR A 211 13.60 0.34 -13.63
CA THR A 211 12.60 -0.19 -14.57
C THR A 211 11.34 0.67 -14.55
N VAL A 212 10.89 1.08 -15.74
CA VAL A 212 9.65 1.81 -15.94
C VAL A 212 8.48 0.84 -15.85
N VAL A 213 7.49 1.15 -15.03
CA VAL A 213 6.29 0.33 -14.87
C VAL A 213 5.11 1.19 -15.26
N ILE A 214 4.35 0.75 -16.27
CA ILE A 214 3.15 1.44 -16.74
C ILE A 214 1.97 0.59 -16.30
N SER A 215 1.13 1.14 -15.42
CA SER A 215 -0.08 0.48 -14.94
C SER A 215 -1.31 1.01 -15.66
N GLU A 216 -2.21 0.10 -16.03
CA GLU A 216 -3.50 0.43 -16.65
C GLU A 216 -4.38 1.28 -15.71
N THR A 217 -4.23 1.13 -14.38
CA THR A 217 -5.03 1.90 -13.41
C THR A 217 -4.66 3.38 -13.33
N ASP A 218 -3.47 3.74 -13.81
CA ASP A 218 -2.94 5.10 -13.71
C ASP A 218 -3.31 6.00 -14.92
N PHE A 219 -3.83 5.41 -16.00
CA PHE A 219 -4.04 6.06 -17.30
C PHE A 219 -5.37 5.66 -17.93
N THR A 220 -5.88 6.46 -18.87
CA THR A 220 -6.98 5.98 -19.75
C THR A 220 -6.45 4.92 -20.72
N ALA A 221 -7.33 4.15 -21.35
CA ALA A 221 -6.91 3.11 -22.30
C ALA A 221 -6.10 3.70 -23.47
N GLU A 222 -6.44 4.90 -23.92
CA GLU A 222 -5.77 5.64 -24.99
C GLU A 222 -4.39 6.14 -24.56
N GLU A 223 -4.30 6.74 -23.38
CA GLU A 223 -3.03 7.19 -22.80
C GLU A 223 -2.08 6.02 -22.53
N TYR A 224 -2.63 4.92 -22.01
CA TYR A 224 -1.91 3.69 -21.80
C TYR A 224 -1.36 3.17 -23.13
N ALA A 225 -2.19 3.02 -24.17
CA ALA A 225 -1.76 2.59 -25.49
C ALA A 225 -0.69 3.52 -26.11
N ALA A 226 -0.83 4.83 -25.94
CA ALA A 226 0.16 5.82 -26.37
C ALA A 226 1.53 5.57 -25.68
N LEU A 227 1.54 5.40 -24.36
CA LEU A 227 2.76 5.11 -23.60
C LEU A 227 3.39 3.77 -23.98
N ILE A 228 2.58 2.72 -24.14
CA ILE A 228 3.06 1.41 -24.59
C ILE A 228 3.70 1.50 -25.98
N THR A 229 3.13 2.32 -26.87
CA THR A 229 3.70 2.57 -28.20
C THR A 229 5.11 3.15 -28.11
N PHE A 230 5.31 4.21 -27.29
CA PHE A 230 6.65 4.76 -27.05
C PHE A 230 7.63 3.69 -26.54
N MET A 231 7.20 2.87 -25.57
CA MET A 231 8.05 1.85 -24.98
C MET A 231 8.39 0.70 -25.95
N LYS A 232 7.44 0.28 -26.80
CA LYS A 232 7.67 -0.76 -27.83
C LYS A 232 8.57 -0.26 -28.97
N VAL A 233 8.45 1.00 -29.37
CA VAL A 233 9.34 1.61 -30.37
C VAL A 233 10.77 1.66 -29.87
N GLN A 234 10.99 2.23 -28.67
CA GLN A 234 12.35 2.35 -28.12
C GLN A 234 13.00 1.00 -27.79
N SER A 235 12.20 -0.05 -27.55
CA SER A 235 12.71 -1.40 -27.29
C SER A 235 13.54 -1.98 -28.44
N LYS A 236 13.41 -1.40 -29.64
CA LYS A 236 14.15 -1.81 -30.85
C LYS A 236 15.46 -1.03 -31.03
N TRP A 237 15.77 -0.06 -30.17
CA TRP A 237 16.98 0.76 -30.26
C TRP A 237 18.19 0.06 -29.64
N GLN A 238 19.39 0.60 -29.85
CA GLN A 238 20.64 -0.02 -29.38
C GLN A 238 20.73 -0.15 -27.85
N TYR A 239 20.13 0.80 -27.11
CA TYR A 239 20.16 0.86 -25.65
C TYR A 239 18.76 1.10 -25.09
N PRO A 240 17.88 0.09 -25.12
CA PRO A 240 16.50 0.26 -24.71
C PRO A 240 16.40 0.44 -23.20
N LEU A 241 15.44 1.27 -22.77
CA LEU A 241 15.02 1.37 -21.38
C LEU A 241 14.36 0.06 -20.95
N SER A 242 14.69 -0.41 -19.73
CA SER A 242 13.96 -1.51 -19.10
C SER A 242 12.57 -1.03 -18.71
N TRP A 243 11.53 -1.70 -19.20
CA TRP A 243 10.14 -1.40 -18.88
C TRP A 243 9.28 -2.67 -18.82
N ARG A 244 8.11 -2.59 -18.18
CA ARG A 244 7.08 -3.62 -18.21
C ARG A 244 5.68 -3.03 -18.08
N GLU A 245 4.70 -3.77 -18.59
CA GLU A 245 3.28 -3.55 -18.32
C GLU A 245 2.91 -4.10 -16.94
N ASP A 246 2.11 -3.36 -16.19
CA ASP A 246 1.50 -3.80 -14.93
C ASP A 246 0.01 -4.03 -15.18
N VAL A 247 -0.32 -5.27 -15.53
CA VAL A 247 -1.67 -5.72 -15.89
C VAL A 247 -2.44 -6.15 -14.65
N SER A 248 -2.20 -5.49 -13.50
CA SER A 248 -2.77 -5.90 -12.21
C SER A 248 -4.28 -5.68 -12.14
N GLY A 249 -5.03 -6.63 -12.68
CA GLY A 249 -6.34 -7.05 -12.17
C GLY A 249 -6.22 -8.05 -11.00
N GLU A 250 -5.01 -8.59 -10.78
CA GLU A 250 -4.70 -9.38 -9.60
C GLU A 250 -4.17 -8.43 -8.53
N ALA A 251 -5.04 -8.09 -7.57
CA ALA A 251 -4.59 -7.48 -6.34
C ALA A 251 -3.46 -8.36 -5.80
N CYS A 252 -2.23 -7.84 -5.80
CA CYS A 252 -1.23 -8.31 -4.87
C CYS A 252 -1.88 -8.16 -3.49
N GLU A 253 -2.47 -9.24 -2.99
CA GLU A 253 -2.71 -9.46 -1.58
C GLU A 253 -1.33 -9.33 -0.95
N GLU A 254 -0.97 -8.10 -0.62
CA GLU A 254 0.24 -7.76 0.11
C GLU A 254 0.11 -8.54 1.40
N ASP A 255 0.91 -9.61 1.47
CA ASP A 255 1.06 -10.51 2.59
C ASP A 255 0.88 -9.73 3.88
N THR A 256 -0.27 -9.94 4.51
CA THR A 256 -0.40 -9.67 5.94
C THR A 256 0.48 -10.69 6.62
N GLU A 257 1.77 -10.36 6.72
CA GLU A 257 2.76 -11.04 7.54
C GLU A 257 2.23 -11.11 8.99
N GLY A 258 1.51 -12.20 9.21
CA GLY A 258 0.98 -12.65 10.47
C GLY A 258 0.73 -14.16 10.46
N ARG A 259 1.17 -14.89 9.42
CA ARG A 259 1.14 -16.35 9.38
C ARG A 259 2.45 -16.91 9.90
N GLN A 260 2.40 -17.43 11.12
CA GLN A 260 3.38 -18.37 11.68
C GLN A 260 3.84 -19.37 10.61
N GLN A 261 5.15 -19.46 10.42
CA GLN A 261 5.80 -20.52 9.66
C GLN A 261 5.34 -21.89 10.19
N VAL A 262 4.39 -22.53 9.52
CA VAL A 262 4.22 -23.98 9.61
C VAL A 262 5.15 -24.59 8.58
N SER A 263 6.26 -25.14 9.07
CA SER A 263 7.22 -25.94 8.34
C SER A 263 6.50 -27.03 7.54
N CYS A 264 6.35 -26.82 6.23
CA CYS A 264 5.98 -27.87 5.30
C CYS A 264 7.26 -28.50 4.76
N VAL A 265 7.58 -29.69 5.26
CA VAL A 265 8.66 -30.55 4.75
C VAL A 265 8.33 -30.91 3.29
N PRO A 266 9.21 -30.62 2.32
CA PRO A 266 8.96 -30.97 0.93
C PRO A 266 9.04 -32.50 0.74
N ARG A 267 8.01 -33.07 0.11
CA ARG A 267 8.05 -34.45 -0.40
C ARG A 267 9.01 -34.53 -1.59
N PRO A 268 9.84 -35.59 -1.70
CA PRO A 268 10.72 -35.78 -2.85
C PRO A 268 9.91 -36.07 -4.12
N VAL A 269 10.21 -35.32 -5.18
CA VAL A 269 9.63 -35.49 -6.51
C VAL A 269 10.39 -36.60 -7.24
N THR A 270 9.73 -37.72 -7.52
CA THR A 270 10.20 -38.75 -8.44
C THR A 270 10.23 -38.21 -9.86
N ALA A 271 11.41 -38.24 -10.49
CA ALA A 271 11.62 -37.87 -11.88
C ALA A 271 10.87 -38.82 -12.82
N ILE A 272 10.01 -38.27 -13.69
CA ILE A 272 9.40 -38.97 -14.81
C ILE A 272 10.29 -38.70 -16.03
N SER A 273 10.85 -39.77 -16.60
CA SER A 273 11.69 -39.73 -17.80
C SER A 273 10.82 -39.55 -19.05
N PRO A 274 11.16 -38.64 -19.99
CA PRO A 274 10.42 -38.50 -21.24
C PRO A 274 10.86 -39.55 -22.26
N HIS A 275 9.90 -40.37 -22.69
CA HIS A 275 10.03 -41.33 -23.78
C HIS A 275 9.99 -40.56 -25.11
N TYR A 276 11.10 -40.51 -25.84
CA TYR A 276 11.13 -39.95 -27.20
C TYR A 276 10.66 -41.01 -28.19
N SER A 277 9.53 -40.74 -28.85
CA SER A 277 9.07 -41.49 -30.01
C SER A 277 9.68 -40.88 -31.27
N LEU A 278 10.60 -41.63 -31.89
CA LEU A 278 11.14 -41.36 -33.23
C LEU A 278 9.98 -41.49 -34.24
N ILE A 279 9.61 -40.41 -34.92
CA ILE A 279 8.74 -40.48 -36.10
C ILE A 279 9.63 -40.38 -37.33
N ASP A 280 9.59 -41.47 -38.09
CA ASP A 280 10.33 -41.71 -39.32
C ASP A 280 9.68 -40.98 -40.51
N GLN A 281 10.53 -40.72 -41.50
CA GLN A 281 10.29 -39.95 -42.70
C GLN A 281 9.39 -40.71 -43.69
N SER A 282 8.61 -39.98 -44.49
CA SER A 282 8.31 -40.41 -45.86
C SER A 282 8.23 -39.21 -46.80
N HIS A 283 9.23 -39.12 -47.67
CA HIS A 283 9.18 -38.37 -48.92
C HIS A 283 8.01 -38.85 -49.79
N GLY A 284 7.36 -37.90 -50.46
CA GLY A 284 6.44 -38.16 -51.59
C GLY A 284 6.72 -37.11 -52.66
N ASP A 285 6.91 -37.60 -53.88
CA ASP A 285 7.36 -36.93 -55.11
C ASP A 285 6.52 -35.72 -55.57
#